data_AF-A0A968NCH7-F1
#
_entry.id   AF-A0A968NCH7-F1
#
_cell.length_a   1.000
_cell.length_b   1.000
_cell.length_c   1.000
_cell.angle_alpha   90.00
_cell.angle_beta   90.00
_cell.angle_gamma   90.00
#
_symmetry.space_group_name_H-M   'P 1'
#
loop_
_entity.id
_entity.type
_entity.pdbx_description
1 polymer ?
#
loop_
_entity_poly.entity_id
_entity_poly.type
_entity_poly.pdbx_seq_one_letter_code
_entity_poly.pdbx_strand_id
1 'polypeptide(L)'
;MGTYAYTLRRMYNALLLPYLQRTPHSGPTEAITIQTSDGVPLAAMLLPRGKPDLLVICHGFAASKHYMGIVWLAEALVGEWDVLTFDWRGYGESGGRASLGGDEAHDLIAVLRYARERGYRHVGLIAESMGGLIALHTIGTAMQQGLPYPDFPYPERMATLAAPADLALTTGPRPLLVEHLAPQTWAHPVTRLMGFKMGRPNIARPLDVVSAIRIPLLVLHGDADTTVLVANAYAIKQRNPQARLKIYPGVDHGVTFMRSHVGRELVQDLTDFFHAMPTDTLPSLPLPLELAPPLASELPI
;
A
#
# COMPACT_ATOMS: atom_id res chain seq x y z
N MET A 1 -25.66 2.50 21.52
CA MET A 1 -26.30 2.10 20.24
C MET A 1 -25.30 1.70 19.12
N GLY A 2 -23.98 1.55 19.36
CA GLY A 2 -22.98 1.42 18.28
C GLY A 2 -22.51 0.01 17.87
N THR A 3 -22.57 -1.00 18.75
CA THR A 3 -21.98 -2.33 18.50
C THR A 3 -22.84 -3.26 17.65
N TYR A 4 -24.17 -3.12 17.72
CA TYR A 4 -25.11 -3.98 17.00
C TYR A 4 -25.22 -3.63 15.51
N ALA A 5 -25.23 -2.34 15.18
CA ALA A 5 -25.23 -1.84 13.80
C ALA A 5 -23.92 -2.17 13.07
N TYR A 6 -22.78 -2.10 13.78
CA TYR A 6 -21.49 -2.53 13.26
C TYR A 6 -21.49 -4.02 12.92
N THR A 7 -21.97 -4.88 13.82
CA THR A 7 -21.96 -6.35 13.64
C THR A 7 -22.85 -6.84 12.50
N LEU A 8 -24.03 -6.26 12.28
CA LEU A 8 -24.91 -6.63 11.17
C LEU A 8 -24.32 -6.18 9.81
N ARG A 9 -23.75 -4.98 9.76
CA ARG A 9 -23.07 -4.46 8.57
C ARG A 9 -21.79 -5.25 8.25
N ARG A 10 -21.14 -5.77 9.29
CA ARG A 10 -20.00 -6.70 9.22
C ARG A 10 -20.35 -8.00 8.49
N MET A 11 -21.48 -8.62 8.83
CA MET A 11 -21.95 -9.86 8.18
C MET A 11 -22.37 -9.61 6.74
N TYR A 12 -23.06 -8.50 6.46
CA TYR A 12 -23.46 -8.12 5.12
C TYR A 12 -22.25 -7.85 4.20
N ASN A 13 -21.28 -7.07 4.66
CA ASN A 13 -20.08 -6.76 3.88
C ASN A 13 -19.16 -7.97 3.67
N ALA A 14 -19.12 -8.93 4.60
CA ALA A 14 -18.37 -10.18 4.42
C ALA A 14 -18.88 -11.03 3.25
N LEU A 15 -20.12 -10.80 2.79
CA LEU A 15 -20.73 -11.47 1.64
C LEU A 15 -20.53 -10.71 0.33
N LEU A 16 -20.02 -9.46 0.39
CA LEU A 16 -19.74 -8.64 -0.78
C LEU A 16 -18.29 -8.77 -1.23
N LEU A 17 -18.08 -8.74 -2.54
CA LEU A 17 -16.74 -8.57 -3.12
C LEU A 17 -16.10 -7.29 -2.56
N PRO A 18 -14.80 -7.28 -2.22
CA PRO A 18 -14.15 -6.15 -1.55
C PRO A 18 -14.42 -4.78 -2.20
N TYR A 19 -14.42 -4.68 -3.54
CA TYR A 19 -14.70 -3.42 -4.25
C TYR A 19 -16.15 -2.93 -4.14
N LEU A 20 -17.12 -3.81 -3.88
CA LEU A 20 -18.54 -3.45 -3.69
C LEU A 20 -18.81 -2.87 -2.31
N GLN A 21 -17.86 -3.04 -1.38
CA GLN A 21 -18.01 -2.49 -0.05
C GLN A 21 -17.93 -0.96 -0.09
N ARG A 22 -18.91 -0.34 0.54
CA ARG A 22 -19.00 1.12 0.75
C ARG A 22 -19.16 1.39 2.24
N THR A 23 -18.12 1.06 3.00
CA THR A 23 -18.12 1.27 4.45
C THR A 23 -17.89 2.76 4.72
N PRO A 24 -18.80 3.45 5.42
CA PRO A 24 -18.57 4.83 5.81
C PRO A 24 -17.66 4.88 7.04
N HIS A 25 -16.93 5.99 7.15
CA HIS A 25 -16.17 6.34 8.33
C HIS A 25 -17.08 6.82 9.47
N SER A 26 -16.56 6.74 10.69
CA SER A 26 -17.19 7.31 11.87
C SER A 26 -16.64 8.72 12.12
N GLY A 27 -17.53 9.70 12.17
CA GLY A 27 -17.16 11.10 12.43
C GLY A 27 -16.76 11.90 11.19
N PRO A 28 -16.15 13.08 11.37
CA PRO A 28 -15.87 14.00 10.27
C PRO A 28 -14.89 13.43 9.27
N THR A 29 -15.17 13.65 7.98
CA THR A 29 -14.31 13.26 6.86
C THR A 29 -14.31 14.34 5.79
N GLU A 30 -13.19 14.50 5.09
CA GLU A 30 -13.02 15.43 3.97
C GLU A 30 -12.70 14.62 2.70
N ALA A 31 -13.61 14.68 1.71
CA ALA A 31 -13.37 14.09 0.40
C ALA A 31 -12.45 15.01 -0.42
N ILE A 32 -11.37 14.44 -0.94
CA ILE A 32 -10.31 15.19 -1.63
C ILE A 32 -10.10 14.59 -3.01
N THR A 33 -9.80 15.43 -4.00
CA THR A 33 -9.26 14.99 -5.28
C THR A 33 -7.80 15.40 -5.37
N ILE A 34 -6.91 14.41 -5.53
CA ILE A 34 -5.47 14.62 -5.67
C ILE A 34 -5.10 14.42 -7.14
N GLN A 35 -4.43 15.40 -7.74
CA GLN A 35 -3.99 15.30 -9.13
C GLN A 35 -2.57 14.72 -9.21
N THR A 36 -2.40 13.72 -10.05
CA THR A 36 -1.09 13.13 -10.37
C THR A 36 -0.37 13.95 -11.44
N SER A 37 0.95 13.80 -11.55
CA SER A 37 1.76 14.52 -12.53
C SER A 37 1.41 14.19 -13.98
N ASP A 38 0.80 13.03 -14.23
CA ASP A 38 0.32 12.58 -15.54
C ASP A 38 -1.19 12.86 -15.76
N GLY A 39 -1.81 13.66 -14.88
CA GLY A 39 -3.17 14.18 -15.06
C GLY A 39 -4.29 13.21 -14.67
N VAL A 40 -3.98 12.13 -13.96
CA VAL A 40 -4.99 11.22 -13.39
C VAL A 40 -5.50 11.79 -12.06
N PRO A 41 -6.83 12.02 -11.91
CA PRO A 41 -7.42 12.41 -10.64
C PRO A 41 -7.59 11.18 -9.72
N LEU A 42 -7.13 11.32 -8.48
CA LEU A 42 -7.29 10.31 -7.44
C LEU A 42 -8.35 10.76 -6.42
N ALA A 43 -9.29 9.87 -6.12
CA ALA A 43 -10.27 10.08 -5.07
C ALA A 43 -9.67 9.66 -3.72
N ALA A 44 -9.61 10.61 -2.78
CA ALA A 44 -9.08 10.40 -1.44
C ALA A 44 -10.10 10.82 -0.37
N MET A 45 -9.92 10.29 0.83
CA MET A 45 -10.70 10.60 2.01
C MET A 45 -9.75 10.86 3.19
N LEU A 46 -9.74 12.09 3.67
CA LEU A 46 -9.02 12.50 4.87
C LEU A 46 -9.94 12.43 6.08
N LEU A 47 -9.41 11.90 7.17
CA LEU A 47 -10.04 11.88 8.49
C LEU A 47 -9.28 12.88 9.37
N PRO A 48 -9.65 14.17 9.33
CA PRO A 48 -8.93 15.19 10.09
C PRO A 48 -9.35 15.12 11.56
N ARG A 49 -8.36 14.93 12.44
CA ARG A 49 -8.52 14.95 13.90
C ARG A 49 -7.62 16.02 14.55
N GLY A 50 -7.02 16.89 13.74
CA GLY A 50 -6.17 17.98 14.19
C GLY A 50 -4.82 17.50 14.69
N LYS A 51 -4.35 16.35 14.20
CA LYS A 51 -3.04 15.81 14.53
C LYS A 51 -1.98 16.40 13.59
N PRO A 52 -0.74 16.61 14.08
CA PRO A 52 0.33 17.19 13.27
C PRO A 52 0.91 16.20 12.22
N ASP A 53 0.66 14.90 12.43
CA ASP A 53 1.23 13.82 11.65
C ASP A 53 0.11 13.03 10.94
N LEU A 54 0.43 12.52 9.76
CA LEU A 54 -0.48 11.80 8.88
C LEU A 54 -0.06 10.34 8.70
N LEU A 55 -1.01 9.42 8.72
CA LEU A 55 -0.84 8.09 8.17
C LEU A 55 -1.61 7.95 6.85
N VAL A 56 -0.92 7.53 5.80
CA VAL A 56 -1.54 7.18 4.52
C VAL A 56 -1.74 5.67 4.48
N ILE A 57 -2.97 5.22 4.21
CA ILE A 57 -3.29 3.79 4.08
C ILE A 57 -3.57 3.44 2.62
N CYS A 58 -2.75 2.56 2.06
CA CYS A 58 -2.86 2.05 0.69
C CYS A 58 -3.59 0.70 0.67
N HIS A 59 -4.69 0.62 -0.08
CA HIS A 59 -5.48 -0.60 -0.20
C HIS A 59 -4.87 -1.65 -1.13
N GLY A 60 -5.26 -2.92 -0.93
CA GLY A 60 -4.89 -4.05 -1.79
C GLY A 60 -5.67 -4.17 -3.12
N PHE A 61 -5.43 -5.27 -3.83
CA PHE A 61 -6.05 -5.55 -5.13
C PHE A 61 -7.56 -5.72 -5.02
N ALA A 62 -8.30 -5.18 -6.00
CA ALA A 62 -9.77 -5.21 -6.06
C ALA A 62 -10.47 -4.65 -4.79
N ALA A 63 -9.78 -3.82 -4.01
CA ALA A 63 -10.33 -3.08 -2.88
C ALA A 63 -10.57 -1.61 -3.26
N SER A 64 -10.88 -0.78 -2.26
CA SER A 64 -11.02 0.68 -2.39
C SER A 64 -10.77 1.33 -1.03
N LYS A 65 -10.70 2.66 -0.98
CA LYS A 65 -10.67 3.45 0.26
C LYS A 65 -11.87 3.19 1.19
N HIS A 66 -12.98 2.66 0.66
CA HIS A 66 -14.17 2.28 1.42
C HIS A 66 -14.24 0.79 1.78
N TYR A 67 -13.19 0.02 1.46
CA TYR A 67 -13.09 -1.37 1.86
C TYR A 67 -13.07 -1.45 3.39
N MET A 68 -13.85 -2.37 3.97
CA MET A 68 -14.08 -2.40 5.40
C MET A 68 -12.81 -2.58 6.24
N GLY A 69 -11.82 -3.34 5.74
CA GLY A 69 -10.52 -3.49 6.42
C GLY A 69 -9.73 -2.18 6.48
N ILE A 70 -9.77 -1.40 5.39
CA ILE A 70 -9.11 -0.09 5.29
C ILE A 70 -9.81 0.94 6.19
N VAL A 71 -11.14 0.96 6.15
CA VAL A 71 -11.93 1.84 7.02
C VAL A 71 -11.72 1.47 8.49
N TRP A 72 -11.78 0.19 8.84
CA TRP A 72 -11.51 -0.26 10.22
C TRP A 72 -10.13 0.16 10.71
N LEU A 73 -9.09 -0.03 9.89
CA LEU A 73 -7.73 0.34 10.27
C LEU A 73 -7.57 1.85 10.42
N ALA A 74 -8.19 2.63 9.52
CA ALA A 74 -8.22 4.09 9.65
C ALA A 74 -8.88 4.51 10.97
N GLU A 75 -10.07 4.00 11.26
CA GLU A 75 -10.79 4.29 12.52
C GLU A 75 -10.00 3.87 13.78
N ALA A 76 -9.17 2.83 13.69
CA ALA A 76 -8.35 2.38 14.80
C ALA A 76 -7.15 3.32 15.08
N LEU A 77 -6.68 4.06 14.07
CA LEU A 77 -5.47 4.89 14.15
C LEU A 77 -5.75 6.40 14.25
N VAL A 78 -6.97 6.85 13.94
CA VAL A 78 -7.34 8.29 13.96
C VAL A 78 -7.28 8.94 15.35
N GLY A 79 -7.16 8.15 16.42
CA GLY A 79 -6.97 8.70 17.77
C GLY A 79 -5.60 9.39 17.96
N GLU A 80 -4.61 8.99 17.17
CA GLU A 80 -3.20 9.38 17.35
C GLU A 80 -2.66 10.15 16.13
N TRP A 81 -3.16 9.84 14.93
CA TRP A 81 -2.79 10.51 13.67
C TRP A 81 -4.02 11.04 12.93
N ASP A 82 -3.81 12.00 12.04
CA ASP A 82 -4.75 12.19 10.94
C ASP A 82 -4.55 11.01 9.97
N VAL A 83 -5.60 10.57 9.28
CA VAL A 83 -5.50 9.42 8.37
C VAL A 83 -6.03 9.78 7.00
N LEU A 84 -5.26 9.47 5.96
CA LEU A 84 -5.65 9.61 4.56
C LEU A 84 -5.77 8.23 3.93
N THR A 85 -6.91 7.96 3.30
CA THR A 85 -7.12 6.79 2.45
C THR A 85 -7.40 7.27 1.03
N PHE A 86 -7.07 6.49 0.01
CA PHE A 86 -7.31 6.87 -1.38
C PHE A 86 -7.52 5.65 -2.26
N ASP A 87 -8.16 5.86 -3.41
CA ASP A 87 -8.27 4.84 -4.45
C ASP A 87 -7.09 4.97 -5.42
N TRP A 88 -6.35 3.88 -5.67
CA TRP A 88 -5.33 3.86 -6.73
C TRP A 88 -5.96 4.16 -8.10
N ARG A 89 -5.17 4.62 -9.09
CA ARG A 89 -5.65 4.78 -10.47
C ARG A 89 -6.31 3.50 -10.97
N GLY A 90 -7.44 3.66 -11.64
CA GLY A 90 -8.24 2.55 -12.15
C GLY A 90 -9.09 1.84 -11.09
N TYR A 91 -9.02 2.19 -9.81
CA TYR A 91 -9.85 1.63 -8.74
C TYR A 91 -10.87 2.64 -8.23
N GLY A 92 -11.97 2.12 -7.65
CA GLY A 92 -12.94 2.93 -6.92
C GLY A 92 -13.46 4.13 -7.71
N GLU A 93 -13.28 5.32 -7.13
CA GLU A 93 -13.71 6.60 -7.71
C GLU A 93 -12.57 7.35 -8.44
N SER A 94 -11.35 6.79 -8.45
CA SER A 94 -10.21 7.37 -9.16
C SER A 94 -10.31 7.20 -10.68
N GLY A 95 -9.68 8.13 -11.40
CA GLY A 95 -9.50 8.08 -12.84
C GLY A 95 -8.47 7.04 -13.28
N GLY A 96 -8.08 7.08 -14.56
CA GLY A 96 -6.97 6.28 -15.08
C GLY A 96 -7.23 4.77 -15.18
N ARG A 97 -6.13 4.02 -15.24
CA ARG A 97 -6.10 2.55 -15.38
C ARG A 97 -4.98 1.97 -14.52
N ALA A 98 -5.24 0.83 -13.89
CA ALA A 98 -4.26 0.10 -13.09
C ALA A 98 -3.19 -0.55 -13.97
N SER A 99 -1.95 -0.56 -13.52
CA SER A 99 -0.82 -1.26 -14.14
C SER A 99 -0.14 -2.25 -13.18
N LEU A 100 -0.53 -2.26 -11.90
CA LEU A 100 0.03 -3.10 -10.83
C LEU A 100 1.50 -2.76 -10.50
N GLY A 101 1.84 -1.47 -10.46
CA GLY A 101 3.07 -0.95 -9.85
C GLY A 101 3.98 -0.12 -10.74
N GLY A 102 3.67 -0.03 -12.04
CA GLY A 102 4.32 0.90 -12.95
C GLY A 102 3.79 2.32 -12.76
N ASP A 103 2.61 2.57 -13.31
CA ASP A 103 1.96 3.88 -13.36
C ASP A 103 1.49 4.36 -11.98
N GLU A 104 1.14 3.45 -11.07
CA GLU A 104 0.77 3.75 -9.68
C GLU A 104 1.88 4.45 -8.89
N ALA A 105 3.13 4.47 -9.39
CA ALA A 105 4.21 5.28 -8.81
C ALA A 105 3.85 6.77 -8.78
N HIS A 106 3.22 7.30 -9.84
CA HIS A 106 2.75 8.68 -9.88
C HIS A 106 1.67 8.95 -8.81
N ASP A 107 0.86 7.94 -8.49
CA ASP A 107 -0.19 8.07 -7.48
C ASP A 107 0.39 8.26 -6.09
N LEU A 108 1.32 7.39 -5.71
CA LEU A 108 1.95 7.45 -4.39
C LEU A 108 2.71 8.76 -4.21
N ILE A 109 3.46 9.20 -5.23
CA ILE A 109 4.16 10.48 -5.23
C ILE A 109 3.18 11.64 -5.03
N ALA A 110 2.05 11.64 -5.75
CA ALA A 110 1.05 12.69 -5.65
C ALA A 110 0.38 12.74 -4.26
N VAL A 111 0.06 11.58 -3.68
CA VAL A 111 -0.53 11.49 -2.33
C VAL A 111 0.44 11.99 -1.25
N LEU A 112 1.71 11.58 -1.32
CA LEU A 112 2.73 12.04 -0.38
C LEU A 112 3.02 13.53 -0.54
N ARG A 113 3.04 14.04 -1.78
CA ARG A 113 3.20 15.47 -2.06
C ARG A 113 2.05 16.29 -1.50
N TYR A 114 0.81 15.85 -1.74
CA TYR A 114 -0.38 16.46 -1.17
C TYR A 114 -0.29 16.56 0.36
N ALA A 115 0.16 15.50 1.03
CA ALA A 115 0.32 15.52 2.48
C ALA A 115 1.31 16.60 2.96
N ARG A 116 2.46 16.76 2.27
CA ARG A 116 3.43 17.82 2.58
C ARG A 116 2.86 19.21 2.33
N GLU A 117 2.20 19.41 1.20
CA GLU A 117 1.56 20.68 0.84
C GLU A 117 0.42 21.07 1.79
N ARG A 118 -0.28 20.07 2.34
CA ARG A 118 -1.31 20.26 3.37
C ARG A 118 -0.75 20.70 4.73
N GLY A 119 0.56 20.59 4.92
CA GLY A 119 1.29 21.02 6.11
C GLY A 119 1.60 19.91 7.12
N TYR A 120 1.41 18.63 6.77
CA TYR A 120 1.75 17.54 7.68
C TYR A 120 3.27 17.42 7.84
N ARG A 121 3.72 17.46 9.09
CA ARG A 121 5.13 17.45 9.44
C ARG A 121 5.74 16.09 9.14
N HIS A 122 5.08 15.03 9.57
CA HIS A 122 5.46 13.65 9.33
C HIS A 122 4.34 12.85 8.67
N VAL A 123 4.73 11.96 7.74
CA VAL A 123 3.86 11.11 6.95
C VAL A 123 4.36 9.67 7.02
N GLY A 124 3.59 8.81 7.68
CA GLY A 124 3.79 7.37 7.66
C GLY A 124 2.96 6.70 6.56
N LEU A 125 3.45 5.56 6.06
CA LEU A 125 2.74 4.77 5.05
C LEU A 125 2.40 3.38 5.58
N ILE A 126 1.13 2.98 5.46
CA ILE A 126 0.68 1.60 5.72
C ILE A 126 0.13 1.04 4.41
N ALA A 127 0.71 -0.06 3.94
CA ALA A 127 0.40 -0.57 2.61
C ALA A 127 0.04 -2.06 2.62
N GLU A 128 -1.20 -2.38 2.24
CA GLU A 128 -1.75 -3.73 2.24
C GLU A 128 -1.59 -4.42 0.87
N SER A 129 -1.10 -5.66 0.87
CA SER A 129 -1.10 -6.55 -0.30
C SER A 129 -0.53 -5.86 -1.54
N MET A 130 -1.29 -5.70 -2.62
CA MET A 130 -0.91 -4.93 -3.81
C MET A 130 -0.38 -3.53 -3.48
N GLY A 131 -0.99 -2.80 -2.54
CA GLY A 131 -0.51 -1.50 -2.11
C GLY A 131 0.91 -1.56 -1.55
N GLY A 132 1.25 -2.65 -0.83
CA GLY A 132 2.61 -2.91 -0.34
C GLY A 132 3.60 -3.19 -1.47
N LEU A 133 3.20 -3.96 -2.48
CA LEU A 133 4.01 -4.19 -3.69
C LEU A 133 4.30 -2.87 -4.41
N ILE A 134 3.29 -2.02 -4.62
CA ILE A 134 3.44 -0.72 -5.26
C ILE A 134 4.37 0.17 -4.41
N ALA A 135 4.09 0.30 -3.11
CA ALA A 135 4.85 1.17 -2.21
C ALA A 135 6.32 0.77 -2.08
N LEU A 136 6.61 -0.52 -1.89
CA LEU A 136 7.98 -1.04 -1.83
C LEU A 136 8.74 -0.74 -3.14
N HIS A 137 8.10 -0.99 -4.28
CA HIS A 137 8.75 -0.78 -5.57
C HIS A 137 8.97 0.70 -5.88
N THR A 138 7.97 1.55 -5.66
CA THR A 138 8.07 2.99 -5.92
C THR A 138 9.13 3.65 -5.04
N ILE A 139 9.09 3.39 -3.72
CA ILE A 139 10.07 3.99 -2.79
C ILE A 139 11.46 3.39 -3.01
N GLY A 140 11.56 2.07 -3.21
CA GLY A 140 12.84 1.41 -3.48
C GLY A 140 13.50 1.92 -4.75
N THR A 141 12.73 2.06 -5.83
CA THR A 141 13.22 2.62 -7.10
C THR A 141 13.71 4.06 -6.92
N ALA A 142 12.92 4.89 -6.25
CA ALA A 142 13.29 6.29 -5.99
C ALA A 142 14.60 6.41 -5.18
N MET A 143 14.76 5.59 -4.13
CA MET A 143 15.99 5.58 -3.33
C MET A 143 17.19 5.00 -4.08
N GLN A 144 16.98 3.96 -4.89
CA GLN A 144 18.03 3.39 -5.74
C GLN A 144 18.54 4.41 -6.78
N GLN A 145 17.63 5.23 -7.32
CA GLN A 145 17.97 6.32 -8.24
C GLN A 145 18.49 7.57 -7.54
N GLY A 146 18.42 7.63 -6.20
CA GLY A 146 18.85 8.80 -5.44
C GLY A 146 17.98 10.04 -5.68
N LEU A 147 16.69 9.87 -5.98
CA LEU A 147 15.80 11.01 -6.22
C LEU A 147 15.74 11.92 -4.97
N PRO A 148 16.06 13.22 -5.08
CA PRO A 148 16.11 14.12 -3.94
C PRO A 148 14.73 14.64 -3.53
N TYR A 149 14.65 15.25 -2.35
CA TYR A 149 13.54 16.12 -1.99
C TYR A 149 13.70 17.48 -2.71
N PRO A 150 12.62 18.12 -3.23
CA PRO A 150 11.20 17.76 -3.15
C PRO A 150 10.68 16.90 -4.30
N ASP A 151 11.54 16.40 -5.19
CA ASP A 151 11.13 15.60 -6.35
C ASP A 151 10.41 14.32 -5.92
N PHE A 152 10.95 13.64 -4.90
CA PHE A 152 10.28 12.55 -4.20
C PHE A 152 10.05 12.87 -2.71
N PRO A 153 8.80 13.08 -2.26
CA PRO A 153 8.48 13.38 -0.86
C PRO A 153 8.43 12.10 -0.02
N TYR A 154 9.59 11.54 0.33
CA TYR A 154 9.65 10.28 1.08
C TYR A 154 8.83 10.31 2.38
N PRO A 155 8.12 9.22 2.72
CA PRO A 155 7.56 9.05 4.05
C PRO A 155 8.68 8.79 5.05
N GLU A 156 8.45 9.14 6.31
CA GLU A 156 9.41 8.93 7.38
C GLU A 156 9.57 7.44 7.69
N ARG A 157 8.49 6.67 7.55
CA ARG A 157 8.42 5.23 7.87
C ARG A 157 7.37 4.54 7.03
N MET A 158 7.58 3.25 6.75
CA MET A 158 6.62 2.42 6.02
C MET A 158 6.36 1.09 6.72
N ALA A 159 5.10 0.69 6.80
CA ALA A 159 4.68 -0.64 7.21
C ALA A 159 3.93 -1.34 6.06
N THR A 160 4.25 -2.61 5.80
CA THR A 160 3.56 -3.42 4.79
C THR A 160 2.78 -4.55 5.46
N LEU A 161 1.55 -4.80 5.01
CA LEU A 161 0.69 -5.89 5.47
C LEU A 161 0.49 -6.90 4.34
N ALA A 162 0.97 -8.14 4.51
CA ALA A 162 0.80 -9.22 3.53
C ALA A 162 1.25 -8.87 2.09
N ALA A 163 2.36 -8.13 1.95
CA ALA A 163 2.81 -7.60 0.66
C ALA A 163 3.54 -8.65 -0.19
N PRO A 164 3.21 -8.80 -1.49
CA PRO A 164 3.99 -9.61 -2.40
C PRO A 164 5.32 -8.91 -2.71
N ALA A 165 6.40 -9.69 -2.71
CA ALA A 165 7.75 -9.24 -3.02
C ALA A 165 8.15 -9.58 -4.46
N ASP A 166 7.63 -10.69 -4.98
CA ASP A 166 7.76 -11.14 -6.35
C ASP A 166 6.47 -11.91 -6.71
N LEU A 167 5.94 -11.67 -7.90
CA LEU A 167 4.74 -12.34 -8.38
C LEU A 167 4.94 -13.87 -8.53
N ALA A 168 6.19 -14.33 -8.69
CA ALA A 168 6.54 -15.74 -8.67
C ALA A 168 6.32 -16.42 -7.31
N LEU A 169 6.22 -15.63 -6.24
CA LEU A 169 5.96 -16.10 -4.86
C LEU A 169 4.48 -15.93 -4.46
N THR A 170 3.63 -15.55 -5.41
CA THR A 170 2.18 -15.37 -5.21
C THR A 170 1.44 -16.56 -5.79
N THR A 171 0.46 -17.11 -5.07
CA THR A 171 -0.30 -18.27 -5.56
C THR A 171 -1.33 -17.83 -6.60
N GLY A 172 -1.35 -18.51 -7.74
CA GLY A 172 -2.25 -18.24 -8.86
C GLY A 172 -1.71 -18.83 -10.16
N PRO A 173 -2.52 -18.90 -11.24
CA PRO A 173 -2.00 -19.26 -12.56
C PRO A 173 -0.85 -18.31 -12.91
N ARG A 174 0.26 -18.86 -13.43
CA ARG A 174 1.48 -18.08 -13.73
C ARG A 174 1.10 -16.80 -14.49
N PRO A 175 1.63 -15.62 -14.12
CA PRO A 175 1.31 -14.34 -14.77
C PRO A 175 1.53 -14.38 -16.28
N LEU A 176 2.61 -15.05 -16.70
CA LEU A 176 2.92 -15.40 -18.09
C LEU A 176 1.75 -16.09 -18.81
N LEU A 177 1.03 -16.96 -18.12
CA LEU A 177 -0.13 -17.66 -18.67
C LEU A 177 -1.31 -16.71 -18.90
N VAL A 178 -1.54 -15.74 -18.01
CA VAL A 178 -2.60 -14.73 -18.13
C VAL A 178 -2.24 -13.69 -19.20
N GLU A 179 -0.98 -13.27 -19.24
CA GLU A 179 -0.43 -12.31 -20.21
C GLU A 179 -0.48 -12.84 -21.65
N HIS A 180 -0.27 -14.15 -21.85
CA HIS A 180 -0.25 -14.75 -23.18
C HIS A 180 -1.57 -15.41 -23.63
N LEU A 181 -2.52 -15.68 -22.73
CA LEU A 181 -3.78 -16.37 -23.09
C LEU A 181 -5.04 -15.49 -23.08
N ALA A 182 -5.04 -14.37 -22.35
CA ALA A 182 -6.19 -13.46 -22.35
C ALA A 182 -5.94 -12.30 -23.32
N PRO A 183 -6.72 -12.16 -24.42
CA PRO A 183 -6.72 -10.92 -25.17
C PRO A 183 -7.00 -9.78 -24.19
N GLN A 184 -6.16 -8.74 -24.18
CA GLN A 184 -6.34 -7.58 -23.28
C GLN A 184 -7.79 -7.05 -23.33
N THR A 185 -8.43 -7.14 -24.51
CA THR A 185 -9.84 -6.81 -24.78
C THR A 185 -10.87 -7.62 -23.99
N TRP A 186 -10.62 -8.89 -23.65
CA TRP A 186 -11.52 -9.73 -22.84
C TRP A 186 -11.39 -9.47 -21.35
N ALA A 187 -10.21 -9.02 -20.89
CA ALA A 187 -10.01 -8.62 -19.50
C ALA A 187 -10.77 -7.31 -19.17
N HIS A 188 -11.00 -6.42 -20.14
CA HIS A 188 -11.67 -5.13 -19.91
C HIS A 188 -13.08 -5.21 -19.27
N PRO A 189 -14.03 -6.03 -19.77
CA PRO A 189 -15.35 -6.17 -19.14
C PRO A 189 -15.27 -6.90 -17.79
N VAL A 190 -14.40 -7.92 -17.66
CA VAL A 190 -14.25 -8.71 -16.43
C VAL A 190 -13.62 -7.91 -15.30
N THR A 191 -12.55 -7.16 -15.59
CA THR A 191 -11.89 -6.30 -14.58
C THR A 191 -12.81 -5.19 -14.08
N ARG A 192 -13.60 -4.59 -14.98
CA ARG A 192 -14.65 -3.63 -14.59
C ARG A 192 -15.70 -4.27 -13.68
N LEU A 193 -16.11 -5.51 -13.99
CA LEU A 193 -17.00 -6.27 -13.13
C LEU A 193 -16.36 -6.55 -11.77
N MET A 194 -15.03 -6.69 -11.69
CA MET A 194 -14.26 -6.84 -10.44
C MET A 194 -13.87 -5.50 -9.78
N GLY A 195 -14.41 -4.37 -10.26
CA GLY A 195 -14.26 -3.05 -9.62
C GLY A 195 -13.03 -2.25 -10.01
N PHE A 196 -12.31 -2.62 -11.07
CA PHE A 196 -11.15 -1.86 -11.53
C PHE A 196 -11.00 -1.81 -13.06
N LYS A 197 -10.20 -0.86 -13.56
CA LYS A 197 -9.92 -0.68 -14.99
C LYS A 197 -8.47 -1.07 -15.25
N MET A 198 -8.23 -2.23 -15.86
CA MET A 198 -6.86 -2.70 -16.15
C MET A 198 -6.26 -2.04 -17.40
N GLY A 199 -5.09 -1.42 -17.26
CA GLY A 199 -4.27 -0.89 -18.35
C GLY A 199 -3.35 -1.96 -18.93
N ARG A 200 -2.24 -1.53 -19.55
CA ARG A 200 -1.15 -2.45 -19.88
C ARG A 200 -0.45 -2.83 -18.56
N PRO A 201 -0.32 -4.12 -18.22
CA PRO A 201 0.39 -4.53 -17.02
C PRO A 201 1.85 -4.05 -17.07
N ASN A 202 2.31 -3.44 -15.98
CA ASN A 202 3.70 -3.13 -15.72
C ASN A 202 3.95 -3.51 -14.26
N ILE A 203 4.08 -4.81 -14.04
CA ILE A 203 4.01 -5.37 -12.70
C ILE A 203 5.33 -5.11 -11.96
N ALA A 204 5.23 -4.39 -10.85
CA ALA A 204 6.38 -4.08 -10.02
C ALA A 204 7.01 -5.34 -9.39
N ARG A 205 8.33 -5.29 -9.23
CA ARG A 205 9.14 -6.35 -8.60
C ARG A 205 9.91 -5.82 -7.40
N PRO A 206 9.28 -5.73 -6.20
CA PRO A 206 9.92 -5.19 -5.00
C PRO A 206 11.30 -5.79 -4.67
N LEU A 207 11.55 -7.09 -4.91
CA LEU A 207 12.85 -7.71 -4.61
C LEU A 207 14.04 -7.08 -5.34
N ASP A 208 13.80 -6.44 -6.49
CA ASP A 208 14.85 -5.81 -7.28
C ASP A 208 15.36 -4.51 -6.61
N VAL A 209 14.51 -3.87 -5.81
CA VAL A 209 14.76 -2.51 -5.28
C VAL A 209 14.68 -2.40 -3.75
N VAL A 210 14.10 -3.39 -3.04
CA VAL A 210 13.85 -3.31 -1.59
C VAL A 210 15.12 -3.15 -0.75
N SER A 211 16.28 -3.59 -1.25
CA SER A 211 17.59 -3.39 -0.61
C SER A 211 18.03 -1.92 -0.54
N ALA A 212 17.48 -1.06 -1.42
CA ALA A 212 17.76 0.37 -1.44
C ALA A 212 16.92 1.16 -0.42
N ILE A 213 15.86 0.57 0.15
CA ILE A 213 14.99 1.26 1.11
C ILE A 213 15.73 1.50 2.42
N ARG A 214 15.98 2.78 2.74
CA ARG A 214 16.70 3.22 3.95
C ARG A 214 15.81 3.80 5.05
N ILE A 215 14.57 4.17 4.74
CA ILE A 215 13.60 4.53 5.78
C ILE A 215 13.26 3.31 6.63
N PRO A 216 12.91 3.48 7.91
CA PRO A 216 12.39 2.39 8.72
C PRO A 216 11.25 1.66 8.00
N LEU A 217 11.42 0.35 7.86
CA LEU A 217 10.47 -0.56 7.21
C LEU A 217 10.02 -1.64 8.20
N LEU A 218 8.72 -1.79 8.37
CA LEU A 218 8.09 -2.88 9.11
C LEU A 218 7.32 -3.80 8.17
N VAL A 219 7.67 -5.08 8.15
CA VAL A 219 7.03 -6.12 7.34
C VAL A 219 6.18 -6.99 8.25
N LEU A 220 4.88 -6.99 8.02
CA LEU A 220 3.87 -7.70 8.80
C LEU A 220 3.18 -8.74 7.91
N HIS A 221 3.13 -10.00 8.36
CA HIS A 221 2.55 -11.09 7.55
C HIS A 221 1.96 -12.19 8.44
N GLY A 222 0.90 -12.85 7.99
CA GLY A 222 0.39 -14.08 8.61
C GLY A 222 1.06 -15.35 8.04
N ASP A 223 1.36 -16.34 8.86
CA ASP A 223 1.97 -17.60 8.37
C ASP A 223 0.97 -18.57 7.72
N ALA A 224 -0.33 -18.36 7.88
CA ALA A 224 -1.40 -19.11 7.25
C ALA A 224 -1.94 -18.42 5.99
N ASP A 225 -1.25 -17.40 5.47
CA ASP A 225 -1.60 -16.72 4.22
C ASP A 225 -1.41 -17.65 3.01
N THR A 226 -2.53 -18.02 2.38
CA THR A 226 -2.57 -18.87 1.19
C THR A 226 -2.66 -18.09 -0.12
N THR A 227 -2.74 -16.76 -0.07
CA THR A 227 -2.84 -15.86 -1.24
C THR A 227 -1.48 -15.24 -1.57
N VAL A 228 -0.86 -14.60 -0.58
CA VAL A 228 0.51 -14.12 -0.68
C VAL A 228 1.32 -14.90 0.33
N LEU A 229 2.04 -15.92 -0.12
CA LEU A 229 2.76 -16.81 0.80
C LEU A 229 3.71 -16.02 1.70
N VAL A 230 3.80 -16.41 2.98
CA VAL A 230 4.69 -15.79 3.98
C VAL A 230 6.17 -15.76 3.54
N ALA A 231 6.55 -16.62 2.59
CA ALA A 231 7.85 -16.58 1.91
C ALA A 231 8.21 -15.19 1.33
N ASN A 232 7.22 -14.39 0.92
CA ASN A 232 7.42 -13.01 0.47
C ASN A 232 8.00 -12.13 1.58
N ALA A 233 7.46 -12.22 2.80
CA ALA A 233 7.95 -11.44 3.94
C ALA A 233 9.38 -11.83 4.34
N TYR A 234 9.69 -13.13 4.31
CA TYR A 234 11.05 -13.61 4.54
C TYR A 234 12.02 -13.15 3.44
N ALA A 235 11.60 -13.18 2.16
CA ALA A 235 12.40 -12.69 1.05
C ALA A 235 12.70 -11.18 1.17
N ILE A 236 11.70 -10.37 1.55
CA ILE A 236 11.90 -8.94 1.84
C ILE A 236 12.93 -8.75 2.95
N LYS A 237 12.78 -9.45 4.09
CA LYS A 237 13.71 -9.36 5.23
C LYS A 237 15.12 -9.81 4.86
N GLN A 238 15.24 -10.85 4.04
CA GLN A 238 16.54 -11.34 3.56
C GLN A 238 17.22 -10.30 2.66
N ARG A 239 16.47 -9.64 1.77
CA ARG A 239 16.98 -8.65 0.83
C ARG A 239 17.21 -7.27 1.47
N ASN A 240 16.46 -6.94 2.52
CA ASN A 240 16.65 -5.76 3.36
C ASN A 240 16.77 -6.18 4.85
N PRO A 241 18.00 -6.48 5.32
CA PRO A 241 18.24 -6.89 6.70
C PRO A 241 17.85 -5.83 7.75
N GLN A 242 17.74 -4.55 7.38
CA GLN A 242 17.33 -3.46 8.28
C GLN A 242 15.82 -3.44 8.53
N ALA A 243 15.02 -4.07 7.66
CA ALA A 243 13.58 -4.17 7.85
C ALA A 243 13.24 -4.95 9.14
N ARG A 244 12.29 -4.46 9.93
CA ARG A 244 11.70 -5.23 11.04
C ARG A 244 10.70 -6.22 10.44
N LEU A 245 10.72 -7.47 10.90
CA LEU A 245 9.80 -8.50 10.46
C LEU A 245 8.99 -8.99 11.66
N LYS A 246 7.67 -9.09 11.50
CA LYS A 246 6.76 -9.71 12.47
C LYS A 246 5.82 -10.63 11.71
N ILE A 247 5.82 -11.89 12.13
CA ILE A 247 4.93 -12.93 11.62
C ILE A 247 3.85 -13.20 12.67
N TYR A 248 2.60 -13.22 12.24
CA TYR A 248 1.45 -13.54 13.09
C TYR A 248 1.03 -15.00 12.89
N PRO A 249 1.14 -15.86 13.93
CA PRO A 249 0.77 -17.27 13.82
C PRO A 249 -0.72 -17.48 13.57
N GLY A 250 -1.07 -18.35 12.62
CA GLY A 250 -2.43 -18.73 12.25
C GLY A 250 -3.22 -17.66 11.52
N VAL A 251 -2.59 -16.55 11.10
CA VAL A 251 -3.27 -15.44 10.41
C VAL A 251 -3.24 -15.66 8.90
N ASP A 252 -4.39 -15.46 8.26
CA ASP A 252 -4.56 -15.57 6.80
C ASP A 252 -4.17 -14.26 6.07
N HIS A 253 -4.43 -14.18 4.75
CA HIS A 253 -4.14 -13.00 3.94
C HIS A 253 -4.81 -11.72 4.45
N GLY A 254 -5.98 -11.88 5.07
CA GLY A 254 -6.76 -10.81 5.65
C GLY A 254 -6.20 -10.42 7.01
N VAL A 255 -4.95 -9.94 7.06
CA VAL A 255 -4.34 -9.41 8.30
C VAL A 255 -5.19 -8.28 8.88
N THR A 256 -5.86 -7.51 8.02
CA THR A 256 -6.86 -6.47 8.34
C THR A 256 -8.31 -7.01 8.43
N PHE A 257 -8.52 -8.28 8.10
CA PHE A 257 -9.85 -8.90 8.02
C PHE A 257 -10.29 -9.50 9.36
N MET A 258 -11.62 -9.60 9.47
CA MET A 258 -12.41 -9.70 10.69
C MET A 258 -12.39 -11.07 11.40
N ARG A 259 -11.31 -11.84 11.24
CA ARG A 259 -11.22 -13.22 11.75
C ARG A 259 -10.04 -13.48 12.68
N SER A 260 -9.12 -12.54 12.85
CA SER A 260 -7.99 -12.75 13.75
C SER A 260 -8.22 -12.03 15.10
N HIS A 261 -7.96 -12.73 16.19
CA HIS A 261 -7.71 -12.15 17.53
C HIS A 261 -6.54 -11.14 17.52
N VAL A 262 -5.82 -11.05 16.41
CA VAL A 262 -4.60 -10.28 16.17
C VAL A 262 -4.89 -8.80 15.85
N GLY A 263 -6.14 -8.40 15.56
CA GLY A 263 -6.43 -7.00 15.23
C GLY A 263 -5.96 -5.97 16.27
N ARG A 264 -6.03 -6.28 17.56
CA ARG A 264 -5.48 -5.40 18.62
C ARG A 264 -3.95 -5.38 18.65
N GLU A 265 -3.33 -6.54 18.45
CA GLU A 265 -1.87 -6.67 18.38
C GLU A 265 -1.33 -5.93 17.16
N LEU A 266 -1.99 -6.05 16.00
CA LEU A 266 -1.67 -5.32 14.79
C LEU A 266 -1.70 -3.80 14.99
N VAL A 267 -2.78 -3.28 15.59
CA VAL A 267 -2.90 -1.84 15.87
C VAL A 267 -1.78 -1.42 16.82
N GLN A 268 -1.49 -2.19 17.86
CA GLN A 268 -0.39 -1.88 18.78
C GLN A 268 0.97 -1.87 18.08
N ASP A 269 1.28 -2.90 17.29
CA ASP A 269 2.56 -3.00 16.57
C ASP A 269 2.75 -1.84 15.57
N LEU A 270 1.67 -1.42 14.90
CA LEU A 270 1.67 -0.23 14.03
C LEU A 270 1.85 1.05 14.84
N THR A 271 1.09 1.21 15.91
CA THR A 271 1.18 2.36 16.81
C THR A 271 2.62 2.51 17.32
N ASP A 272 3.20 1.48 17.92
CA ASP A 272 4.58 1.49 18.43
C ASP A 272 5.61 1.82 17.34
N PHE A 273 5.39 1.35 16.11
CA PHE A 273 6.28 1.61 14.99
C PHE A 273 6.21 3.07 14.51
N PHE A 274 5.02 3.68 14.45
CA PHE A 274 4.84 5.05 14.00
C PHE A 274 5.04 6.09 15.09
N HIS A 275 4.90 5.78 16.38
CA HIS A 275 5.23 6.71 17.48
C HIS A 275 6.69 7.16 17.49
N ALA A 276 7.60 6.33 16.94
CA ALA A 276 9.00 6.69 16.85
C ALA A 276 9.34 7.62 15.65
N MET A 277 8.36 8.26 15.00
CA MET A 277 8.62 9.27 13.97
C MET A 277 9.54 10.39 14.53
N PRO A 278 10.59 10.81 13.81
CA PRO A 278 11.56 11.78 14.33
C PRO A 278 10.87 13.10 14.64
N THR A 279 11.16 13.72 15.78
CA THR A 279 10.47 14.96 16.18
C THR A 279 10.97 16.21 15.46
N ASP A 280 12.15 16.23 14.80
CA ASP A 280 12.78 17.50 14.38
C ASP A 280 13.56 17.55 13.05
N THR A 281 13.59 16.50 12.22
CA THR A 281 14.36 16.55 10.95
C THR A 281 13.60 15.90 9.80
N LEU A 282 13.40 16.66 8.70
CA LEU A 282 13.24 16.06 7.37
C LEU A 282 14.40 15.07 7.16
N PRO A 283 14.18 13.87 6.62
CA PRO A 283 15.26 12.91 6.43
C PRO A 283 16.35 13.54 5.56
N SER A 284 17.52 13.83 6.14
CA SER A 284 18.73 14.02 5.37
C SER A 284 19.03 12.68 4.69
N LEU A 285 18.92 12.64 3.37
CA LEU A 285 19.28 11.46 2.60
C LEU A 285 20.70 11.03 3.00
N PRO A 286 20.95 9.75 3.32
CA PRO A 286 22.33 9.28 3.34
C PRO A 286 22.91 9.52 1.94
N LEU A 287 24.09 10.16 1.89
CA LEU A 287 24.85 10.37 0.65
C LEU A 287 24.92 9.04 -0.12
N PRO A 288 24.79 9.05 -1.46
CA PRO A 288 24.93 7.82 -2.23
C PRO A 288 26.30 7.21 -1.95
N LEU A 289 26.32 5.96 -1.46
CA LEU A 289 27.52 5.13 -1.55
C LEU A 289 27.81 4.92 -3.03
N GLU A 290 29.08 5.00 -3.41
CA GLU A 290 29.56 4.68 -4.76
C GLU A 290 28.85 3.41 -5.26
N LEU A 291 28.05 3.58 -6.31
CA LEU A 291 27.34 2.49 -6.97
C LEU A 291 28.38 1.41 -7.32
N ALA A 292 28.17 0.19 -6.83
CA ALA A 292 28.87 -0.96 -7.40
C ALA A 292 28.66 -0.94 -8.92
N PRO A 293 29.71 -1.17 -9.73
CA PRO A 293 29.62 -1.00 -11.17
C PRO A 293 28.49 -1.86 -11.75
N PRO A 294 27.77 -1.37 -12.77
CA PRO A 294 26.66 -2.10 -13.36
C PRO A 294 27.15 -3.46 -13.86
N LEU A 295 26.40 -4.51 -13.51
CA LEU A 295 26.53 -5.81 -14.17
C LEU A 295 26.30 -5.59 -15.66
N ALA A 296 27.30 -5.95 -16.45
CA ALA A 296 27.34 -5.76 -17.88
C ALA A 296 26.05 -6.28 -18.55
N SER A 297 25.49 -5.43 -19.39
CA SER A 297 24.37 -5.70 -20.27
C SER A 297 24.70 -6.81 -21.26
N GLU A 298 23.95 -7.90 -21.23
CA GLU A 298 23.73 -8.74 -22.41
C GLU A 298 22.22 -9.01 -22.53
N LEU A 299 21.57 -8.27 -23.43
CA LEU A 299 20.35 -8.72 -24.09
C LEU A 299 20.65 -8.72 -25.59
N PRO A 300 20.46 -9.84 -26.31
CA PRO A 300 20.57 -9.88 -27.75
C PRO A 300 19.34 -9.21 -28.38
N ILE A 301 19.60 -8.65 -29.57
CA ILE A 301 18.72 -7.91 -30.48
C ILE A 301 17.40 -8.66 -30.76
#